data_AF-A0A2H5Y303-F1
#
_entry.id   AF-A0A2H5Y303-F1
#
_cell.length_a   1.000
_cell.length_b   1.000
_cell.length_c   1.000
_cell.angle_alpha   90.00
_cell.angle_beta   90.00
_cell.angle_gamma   90.00
#
_symmetry.space_group_name_H-M   'P 1'
#
loop_
_entity.id
_entity.type
_entity.pdbx_description
1 polymer ?
#
loop_
_entity_poly.entity_id
_entity_poly.type
_entity_poly.pdbx_seq_one_letter_code
_entity_poly.pdbx_strand_id
1 'polypeptide(L)'
;MGAMKGWEWLARGLVLSVLVGLPLSLWAADRVWNGSARWWIAQIPESGGWQPPTLEVQAGEEIRLRVTSADVVHGLSIPGLGISVTVEPGKVREIRLRPERPGRYRAICTVVCSPRHGEMIAELVVRPPGGGPIPEITAAPDGAFLFQTYCAACHGPQGEGKIGPPLNAAGRVPQMDEATLRAIIRQGRPGTAMPAWGDRLSSEEIEALIRFLRELSQEPSRP
;
A
#
# COMPACT_ATOMS: atom_id res chain seq x y z
N MET A 1 -51.03 52.86 -8.84
CA MET A 1 -50.28 52.16 -7.78
C MET A 1 -50.12 50.68 -8.15
N GLY A 2 -48.93 50.19 -8.48
CA GLY A 2 -48.74 48.76 -8.83
C GLY A 2 -47.30 48.31 -9.11
N ALA A 3 -46.40 49.23 -9.46
CA ALA A 3 -45.03 48.90 -9.87
C ALA A 3 -44.03 48.63 -8.72
N MET A 4 -44.36 48.97 -7.46
CA MET A 4 -43.40 48.89 -6.35
C MET A 4 -43.23 47.49 -5.73
N LYS A 5 -44.15 46.54 -5.97
CA LYS A 5 -44.08 45.20 -5.39
C LYS A 5 -43.03 44.30 -6.06
N GLY A 6 -42.72 44.52 -7.34
CA GLY A 6 -41.79 43.65 -8.09
C GLY A 6 -40.34 43.75 -7.61
N TRP A 7 -39.90 44.95 -7.24
CA TRP A 7 -38.54 45.19 -6.71
C TRP A 7 -38.31 44.49 -5.37
N GLU A 8 -39.30 44.46 -4.47
CA GLU A 8 -39.17 43.77 -3.18
C GLU A 8 -38.99 42.25 -3.34
N TRP A 9 -39.66 41.64 -4.32
CA TRP A 9 -39.47 40.22 -4.64
C TRP A 9 -38.09 39.94 -5.23
N LEU A 10 -37.59 40.82 -6.10
CA LEU A 10 -36.23 40.71 -6.66
C LEU A 10 -35.16 40.90 -5.59
N ALA A 11 -35.30 41.91 -4.72
CA ALA A 11 -34.39 42.16 -3.61
C ALA A 11 -34.39 41.00 -2.60
N ARG A 12 -35.56 40.46 -2.26
CA ARG A 12 -35.67 39.28 -1.39
C ARG A 12 -35.08 38.03 -2.04
N GLY A 13 -35.30 37.81 -3.34
CA GLY A 13 -34.70 36.70 -4.08
C GLY A 13 -33.17 36.80 -4.16
N LEU A 14 -32.63 38.00 -4.36
CA LEU A 14 -31.18 38.26 -4.35
C LEU A 14 -30.59 38.01 -2.96
N VAL A 15 -31.23 38.53 -1.91
CA VAL A 15 -30.79 38.32 -0.52
C VAL A 15 -30.85 36.84 -0.15
N LEU A 16 -31.90 36.10 -0.53
CA LEU A 16 -31.98 34.65 -0.31
C LEU A 16 -30.88 33.88 -1.05
N SER A 17 -30.60 34.26 -2.30
CA SER A 17 -29.57 33.63 -3.12
C SER A 17 -28.17 33.87 -2.55
N VAL A 18 -27.91 35.05 -1.98
CA VAL A 18 -26.63 35.38 -1.34
C VAL A 18 -26.50 34.76 0.05
N LEU A 19 -27.54 34.78 0.88
CA LEU A 19 -27.47 34.28 2.25
C LEU A 19 -27.61 32.76 2.35
N VAL A 20 -28.25 32.10 1.38
CA VAL A 20 -28.47 30.65 1.38
C VAL A 20 -27.78 29.99 0.20
N GLY A 21 -27.96 30.51 -1.02
CA GLY A 21 -27.43 29.89 -2.23
C GLY A 21 -25.89 29.86 -2.27
N LEU A 22 -25.24 30.99 -1.99
CA LEU A 22 -23.77 31.09 -1.97
C LEU A 22 -23.13 30.20 -0.88
N PRO A 23 -23.56 30.24 0.39
CA PRO A 23 -23.04 29.34 1.42
C PRO A 23 -23.29 27.86 1.10
N LEU A 24 -24.46 27.51 0.56
CA LEU A 24 -24.77 26.12 0.17
C LEU A 24 -23.88 25.65 -0.98
N SER A 25 -23.60 26.52 -1.96
CA SER A 25 -22.70 26.23 -3.09
C SER A 25 -21.27 26.03 -2.62
N LEU A 26 -20.79 26.89 -1.72
CA LEU A 26 -19.44 26.78 -1.14
C LEU A 26 -19.33 25.53 -0.26
N TRP A 27 -20.34 25.20 0.53
CA TRP A 27 -20.39 23.97 1.31
C TRP A 27 -20.39 22.72 0.43
N ALA A 28 -21.15 22.73 -0.68
CA ALA A 28 -21.14 21.63 -1.64
C ALA A 28 -19.78 21.49 -2.34
N ALA A 29 -19.16 22.60 -2.74
CA ALA A 29 -17.83 22.62 -3.34
C ALA A 29 -16.76 22.13 -2.36
N ASP A 30 -16.81 22.55 -1.09
CA ASP A 30 -15.93 22.09 -0.02
C ASP A 30 -16.08 20.58 0.22
N ARG A 31 -17.31 20.06 0.26
CA ARG A 31 -17.56 18.63 0.41
C ARG A 31 -17.02 17.81 -0.77
N VAL A 32 -17.09 18.33 -1.99
CA VAL A 32 -16.53 17.67 -3.18
C VAL A 32 -14.99 17.74 -3.21
N TRP A 33 -14.41 18.88 -2.82
CA TRP A 33 -12.96 19.12 -2.89
C TRP A 33 -12.18 18.63 -1.66
N ASN A 34 -12.81 18.54 -0.49
CA ASN A 34 -12.17 18.05 0.74
C ASN A 34 -12.70 16.68 1.17
N GLY A 35 -13.93 16.30 0.82
CA GLY A 35 -14.54 15.04 1.24
C GLY A 35 -13.90 13.77 0.67
N SER A 36 -13.24 13.85 -0.49
CA SER A 36 -12.51 12.71 -1.08
C SER A 36 -11.02 12.66 -0.70
N ALA A 37 -10.52 13.63 0.07
CA ALA A 37 -9.15 13.57 0.57
C ALA A 37 -9.05 12.58 1.73
N ARG A 38 -8.02 11.76 1.74
CA ARG A 38 -7.66 10.86 2.85
C ARG A 38 -6.22 11.13 3.23
N TRP A 39 -5.97 11.45 4.49
CA TRP A 39 -4.61 11.72 4.98
C TRP A 39 -3.98 10.45 5.51
N TRP A 40 -2.71 10.24 5.16
CA TRP A 40 -1.88 9.18 5.72
C TRP A 40 -0.53 9.74 6.10
N ILE A 41 -0.24 9.80 7.40
CA ILE A 41 0.97 10.43 7.93
C ILE A 41 1.94 9.35 8.36
N ALA A 42 3.17 9.41 7.87
CA ALA A 42 4.24 8.49 8.27
C ALA A 42 4.99 9.03 9.48
N GLN A 43 5.23 8.16 10.45
CA GLN A 43 6.20 8.30 11.53
C GLN A 43 7.01 7.01 11.60
N ILE A 44 8.20 7.05 12.19
CA ILE A 44 8.96 5.84 12.53
C ILE A 44 8.10 4.92 13.42
N PRO A 45 8.28 3.59 13.35
CA PRO A 45 7.45 2.66 14.10
C PRO A 45 7.52 2.90 15.61
N GLU A 46 8.65 3.36 16.13
CA GLU A 46 8.84 3.76 17.53
C GLU A 46 7.93 4.93 17.96
N SER A 47 7.44 5.73 17.00
CA SER A 47 6.55 6.88 17.20
C SER A 47 5.12 6.64 16.70
N GLY A 48 4.76 5.38 16.40
CA GLY A 48 3.41 4.99 16.03
C GLY A 48 3.22 4.62 14.56
N GLY A 49 4.26 4.67 13.74
CA GLY A 49 4.20 4.20 12.35
C GLY A 49 3.27 5.04 11.46
N TRP A 50 2.54 4.39 10.59
CA TRP A 50 1.55 5.01 9.73
C TRP A 50 0.29 5.40 10.50
N GLN A 51 -0.19 6.63 10.32
CA GLN A 51 -1.34 7.20 11.01
C GLN A 51 -2.43 7.64 10.02
N PRO A 52 -3.64 7.04 10.06
CA PRO A 52 -4.02 5.90 10.90
C PRO A 52 -3.31 4.59 10.45
N PRO A 53 -3.17 3.57 11.30
CA PRO A 53 -2.59 2.28 10.91
C PRO A 53 -3.47 1.51 9.92
N THR A 54 -4.77 1.81 9.91
CA THR A 54 -5.75 1.30 8.95
C THR A 54 -6.51 2.46 8.36
N LEU A 55 -6.43 2.63 7.04
CA LEU A 55 -7.19 3.62 6.29
C LEU A 55 -8.33 2.92 5.55
N GLU A 56 -9.56 3.40 5.72
CA GLU A 56 -10.73 2.78 5.08
C GLU A 56 -11.32 3.66 3.95
N VAL A 57 -11.68 3.01 2.84
CA VAL A 57 -12.23 3.65 1.63
C VAL A 57 -13.31 2.76 1.01
N GLN A 58 -14.15 3.31 0.13
CA GLN A 58 -15.19 2.52 -0.55
C GLN A 58 -14.73 2.06 -1.94
N ALA A 59 -15.09 0.84 -2.34
CA ALA A 59 -14.83 0.37 -3.69
C ALA A 59 -15.53 1.25 -4.73
N GLY A 60 -14.80 1.64 -5.77
CA GLY A 60 -15.26 2.52 -6.85
C GLY A 60 -15.29 4.00 -6.50
N GLU A 61 -14.94 4.40 -5.26
CA GLU A 61 -14.80 5.79 -4.83
C GLU A 61 -13.51 6.41 -5.38
N GLU A 62 -13.62 7.56 -6.02
CA GLU A 62 -12.46 8.40 -6.38
C GLU A 62 -11.95 9.12 -5.13
N ILE A 63 -10.72 8.80 -4.71
CA ILE A 63 -10.09 9.43 -3.54
C ILE A 63 -8.77 10.11 -3.90
N ARG A 64 -8.41 11.12 -3.11
CA ARG A 64 -7.09 11.76 -3.10
C ARG A 64 -6.36 11.37 -1.82
N LEU A 65 -5.48 10.38 -1.92
CA LEU A 65 -4.62 9.99 -0.81
C LEU A 65 -3.48 11.00 -0.68
N ARG A 66 -3.54 11.80 0.39
CA ARG A 66 -2.53 12.79 0.76
C ARG A 66 -1.58 12.18 1.78
N VAL A 67 -0.33 12.04 1.39
CA VAL A 67 0.70 11.37 2.18
C VAL A 67 1.81 12.35 2.51
N THR A 68 2.24 12.37 3.76
CA THR A 68 3.36 13.18 4.26
C THR A 68 4.09 12.44 5.37
N SER A 69 5.31 12.86 5.67
CA SER A 69 6.04 12.42 6.86
C SER A 69 6.02 13.48 7.95
N ALA A 70 5.96 13.05 9.21
CA ALA A 70 6.10 13.91 10.38
C ALA A 70 7.51 13.89 10.99
N ASP A 71 8.43 13.05 10.49
CA ASP A 71 9.79 12.92 11.03
C ASP A 71 10.89 12.80 9.97
N VAL A 72 11.07 11.64 9.35
CA VAL A 72 12.16 11.31 8.42
C VAL A 72 11.62 10.91 7.05
N VAL A 73 12.50 10.58 6.11
CA VAL A 73 12.06 10.09 4.79
C VAL A 73 11.56 8.65 4.93
N HIS A 74 10.39 8.39 4.34
CA HIS A 74 9.77 7.08 4.25
C HIS A 74 9.52 6.69 2.79
N GLY A 75 9.23 5.42 2.58
CA GLY A 75 8.60 4.94 1.35
C GLY A 75 7.17 4.52 1.65
N LEU A 76 6.27 4.66 0.70
CA LEU A 76 4.94 4.05 0.75
C LEU A 76 4.80 3.16 -0.47
N SER A 77 4.66 1.85 -0.24
CA SER A 77 4.30 0.89 -1.29
C SER A 77 3.02 0.16 -0.93
N ILE A 78 2.10 0.07 -1.90
CA ILE A 78 0.87 -0.72 -1.84
C ILE A 78 0.82 -1.56 -3.13
N PRO A 79 1.50 -2.73 -3.18
CA PRO A 79 1.70 -3.48 -4.41
C PRO A 79 0.39 -3.84 -5.14
N GLY A 80 -0.64 -4.23 -4.39
CA GLY A 80 -1.96 -4.58 -4.95
C GLY A 80 -2.69 -3.43 -5.66
N LEU A 81 -2.22 -2.19 -5.49
CA LEU A 81 -2.70 -0.99 -6.18
C LEU A 81 -1.65 -0.35 -7.10
N GLY A 82 -0.46 -0.94 -7.21
CA GLY A 82 0.65 -0.40 -8.03
C GLY A 82 1.20 0.93 -7.51
N ILE A 83 1.01 1.24 -6.21
CA ILE A 83 1.48 2.49 -5.61
C ILE A 83 2.88 2.26 -5.05
N SER A 84 3.83 3.11 -5.44
CA SER A 84 5.17 3.17 -4.82
C SER A 84 5.69 4.59 -4.91
N VAL A 85 5.83 5.27 -3.76
CA VAL A 85 6.27 6.67 -3.69
C VAL A 85 7.21 6.91 -2.52
N THR A 86 8.09 7.90 -2.66
CA THR A 86 8.88 8.43 -1.54
C THR A 86 8.08 9.54 -0.82
N VAL A 87 8.09 9.49 0.51
CA VAL A 87 7.35 10.39 1.40
C VAL A 87 8.36 11.16 2.24
N GLU A 88 8.37 12.49 2.09
CA GLU A 88 9.38 13.37 2.69
C GLU A 88 8.74 14.31 3.73
N PRO A 89 9.45 14.67 4.80
CA PRO A 89 8.97 15.68 5.74
C PRO A 89 8.74 17.04 5.04
N GLY A 90 7.65 17.71 5.40
CA GLY A 90 7.29 19.02 4.85
C GLY A 90 6.78 19.01 3.39
N LYS A 91 6.67 17.84 2.74
CA LYS A 91 6.09 17.70 1.40
C LYS A 91 4.86 16.81 1.42
N VAL A 92 3.75 17.32 0.88
CA VAL A 92 2.54 16.52 0.67
C VAL A 92 2.58 15.90 -0.73
N ARG A 93 2.51 14.58 -0.81
CA ARG A 93 2.25 13.84 -2.04
C ARG A 93 0.77 13.56 -2.14
N GLU A 94 0.16 13.90 -3.26
CA GLU A 94 -1.24 13.61 -3.53
C GLU A 94 -1.34 12.54 -4.63
N ILE A 95 -1.95 11.41 -4.31
CA ILE A 95 -2.17 10.28 -5.20
C ILE A 95 -3.67 10.18 -5.46
N ARG A 96 -4.07 10.23 -6.74
CA ARG A 96 -5.46 9.98 -7.13
C ARG A 96 -5.62 8.48 -7.41
N LEU A 97 -6.57 7.84 -6.74
CA LEU A 97 -6.88 6.43 -6.95
C LEU A 97 -8.38 6.17 -6.85
N ARG A 98 -8.81 5.12 -7.56
CA ARG A 98 -10.17 4.59 -7.54
C ARG A 98 -10.12 3.07 -7.38
N PRO A 99 -9.98 2.54 -6.15
CA PRO A 99 -9.89 1.10 -5.94
C PRO A 99 -11.21 0.42 -6.29
N GLU A 100 -11.24 -0.44 -7.30
CA GLU A 100 -12.48 -1.11 -7.72
C GLU A 100 -12.74 -2.40 -6.95
N ARG A 101 -11.69 -3.11 -6.54
CA ARG A 101 -11.80 -4.42 -5.89
C ARG A 101 -11.82 -4.26 -4.37
N PRO A 102 -12.92 -4.65 -3.68
CA PRO A 102 -12.96 -4.68 -2.22
C PRO A 102 -11.87 -5.61 -1.65
N GLY A 103 -11.26 -5.29 -0.52
CA GLY A 103 -10.20 -6.10 0.07
C GLY A 103 -9.30 -5.34 1.03
N ARG A 104 -8.36 -6.05 1.65
CA ARG A 104 -7.31 -5.48 2.50
C ARG A 104 -6.02 -5.38 1.72
N TYR A 105 -5.47 -4.18 1.60
CA TYR A 105 -4.24 -3.91 0.88
C TYR A 105 -3.17 -3.55 1.88
N ARG A 106 -2.13 -4.39 1.99
CA ARG A 106 -0.99 -4.12 2.86
C ARG A 106 -0.17 -2.98 2.27
N ALA A 107 0.06 -1.95 3.09
CA ALA A 107 0.97 -0.86 2.84
C ALA A 107 2.27 -1.09 3.63
N ILE A 108 3.40 -0.86 2.99
CA ILE A 108 4.74 -1.13 3.55
C ILE A 108 5.64 0.07 3.31
N CYS A 109 6.63 0.23 4.19
CA CYS A 109 7.71 1.18 3.94
C CYS A 109 8.82 0.53 3.10
N THR A 110 9.27 1.23 2.06
CA THR A 110 10.38 0.78 1.17
C THR A 110 11.70 1.52 1.44
N VAL A 111 11.70 2.45 2.39
CA VAL A 111 12.88 3.23 2.79
C VAL A 111 13.22 2.87 4.22
N VAL A 112 14.46 2.44 4.46
CA VAL A 112 14.95 2.16 5.81
C VAL A 112 15.05 3.47 6.60
N CYS A 113 14.07 3.68 7.49
CA CYS A 113 13.89 4.91 8.27
C CYS A 113 14.31 4.77 9.74
N SER A 114 14.29 3.55 10.30
CA SER A 114 14.70 3.25 11.69
C SER A 114 15.13 1.78 11.85
N PRO A 115 15.74 1.38 12.98
CA PRO A 115 16.09 -0.01 13.24
C PRO A 115 14.88 -0.97 13.23
N ARG A 116 13.68 -0.50 13.61
CA ARG A 116 12.44 -1.28 13.55
C ARG A 116 11.71 -1.13 12.20
N HIS A 117 12.40 -0.73 11.13
CA HIS A 117 11.83 -0.50 9.80
C HIS A 117 10.86 -1.60 9.31
N GLY A 118 11.14 -2.87 9.60
CA GLY A 118 10.26 -3.99 9.21
C GLY A 118 8.86 -3.97 9.83
N GLU A 119 8.61 -3.15 10.83
CA GLU A 119 7.30 -2.98 11.48
C GLU A 119 6.47 -1.85 10.86
N MET A 120 7.01 -1.14 9.87
CA MET A 120 6.31 -0.08 9.14
C MET A 120 5.29 -0.66 8.16
N ILE A 121 4.25 -1.25 8.72
CA ILE A 121 3.16 -1.91 8.03
C ILE A 121 1.87 -1.20 8.38
N ALA A 122 1.03 -0.99 7.38
CA ALA A 122 -0.30 -0.42 7.54
C ALA A 122 -1.27 -1.11 6.59
N GLU A 123 -2.56 -0.85 6.74
CA GLU A 123 -3.59 -1.42 5.87
C GLU A 123 -4.43 -0.32 5.20
N LEU A 124 -4.66 -0.46 3.91
CA LEU A 124 -5.73 0.23 3.20
C LEU A 124 -6.87 -0.76 2.96
N VAL A 125 -8.02 -0.52 3.59
CA VAL A 125 -9.19 -1.38 3.51
C VAL A 125 -10.18 -0.78 2.52
N VAL A 126 -10.43 -1.49 1.43
CA VAL A 126 -11.45 -1.13 0.43
C VAL A 126 -12.73 -1.90 0.76
N ARG A 127 -13.76 -1.20 1.21
CA ARG A 127 -15.05 -1.80 1.59
C ARG A 127 -15.93 -2.08 0.36
N PRO A 128 -16.71 -3.18 0.36
CA PRO A 128 -17.66 -3.46 -0.71
C PRO A 128 -18.76 -2.39 -0.80
N PRO A 129 -19.26 -2.10 -2.02
CA PRO A 129 -20.46 -1.30 -2.18
C PRO A 129 -21.63 -2.01 -1.46
N GLY A 130 -22.31 -1.31 -0.54
CA GLY A 130 -23.45 -1.87 0.20
C GLY A 130 -23.10 -2.54 1.54
N GLY A 131 -21.85 -2.46 2.02
CA GLY A 131 -21.51 -2.79 3.42
C GLY A 131 -21.44 -4.29 3.75
N GLY A 132 -21.32 -5.15 2.75
CA GLY A 132 -21.06 -6.58 2.93
C GLY A 132 -19.70 -6.87 3.61
N PRO A 133 -19.45 -8.13 3.98
CA PRO A 133 -18.15 -8.52 4.52
C PRO A 133 -17.06 -8.14 3.54
N ILE A 134 -16.00 -7.49 4.05
CA ILE A 134 -14.78 -7.29 3.27
C ILE A 134 -14.29 -8.69 2.96
N PRO A 135 -14.28 -9.11 1.68
CA PRO A 135 -13.71 -10.40 1.36
C PRO A 135 -12.28 -10.35 1.88
N GLU A 136 -11.85 -11.42 2.54
CA GLU A 136 -10.45 -11.62 2.81
C GLU A 136 -9.78 -11.88 1.46
N ILE A 137 -9.63 -10.81 0.67
CA ILE A 137 -8.74 -10.76 -0.46
C ILE A 137 -7.39 -10.59 0.20
N THR A 138 -6.80 -11.70 0.62
CA THR A 138 -5.35 -11.79 0.50
C THR A 138 -5.10 -11.58 -0.98
N ALA A 139 -4.65 -10.39 -1.36
CA ALA A 139 -3.89 -10.30 -2.59
C ALA A 139 -2.89 -11.46 -2.49
N ALA A 140 -2.91 -12.38 -3.48
CA ALA A 140 -2.04 -13.54 -3.45
C ALA A 140 -0.67 -13.06 -3.00
N PRO A 141 -0.05 -13.67 -1.96
CA PRO A 141 1.09 -13.06 -1.32
C PRO A 141 2.13 -12.65 -2.36
N ASP A 142 2.72 -11.47 -2.18
CA ASP A 142 3.67 -10.94 -3.14
C ASP A 142 5.03 -11.60 -2.89
N GLY A 143 5.35 -12.61 -3.71
CA GLY A 143 6.60 -13.35 -3.61
C GLY A 143 7.85 -12.47 -3.77
N ALA A 144 7.77 -11.41 -4.59
CA ALA A 144 8.89 -10.49 -4.77
C ALA A 144 9.13 -9.67 -3.50
N PHE A 145 8.06 -9.17 -2.88
CA PHE A 145 8.14 -8.47 -1.61
C PHE A 145 8.66 -9.36 -0.47
N LEU A 146 8.09 -10.57 -0.34
CA LEU A 146 8.55 -11.55 0.66
C LEU A 146 10.04 -11.85 0.48
N PHE A 147 10.49 -11.99 -0.77
CA PHE A 147 11.90 -12.21 -1.08
C PHE A 147 12.77 -11.03 -0.63
N GLN A 148 12.38 -9.79 -0.94
CA GLN A 148 13.15 -8.60 -0.51
C GLN A 148 13.19 -8.46 1.01
N THR A 149 12.12 -8.83 1.69
CA THR A 149 11.99 -8.68 3.15
C THR A 149 12.79 -9.74 3.91
N TYR A 150 12.72 -10.99 3.47
CA TYR A 150 13.22 -12.13 4.26
C TYR A 150 14.46 -12.81 3.66
N CYS A 151 14.67 -12.70 2.35
CA CYS A 151 15.66 -13.52 1.63
C CYS A 151 16.84 -12.69 1.07
N ALA A 152 16.57 -11.49 0.57
CA ALA A 152 17.54 -10.68 -0.16
C ALA A 152 18.77 -10.26 0.67
N ALA A 153 18.63 -10.17 1.99
CA ALA A 153 19.76 -9.85 2.88
C ALA A 153 20.94 -10.83 2.72
N CYS A 154 20.65 -12.12 2.50
CA CYS A 154 21.66 -13.15 2.27
C CYS A 154 21.82 -13.49 0.79
N HIS A 155 20.72 -13.56 0.04
CA HIS A 155 20.69 -14.03 -1.35
C HIS A 155 20.85 -12.93 -2.40
N GLY A 156 20.97 -11.68 -1.98
CA GLY A 156 21.11 -10.52 -2.86
C GLY A 156 19.75 -10.00 -3.36
N PRO A 157 19.60 -8.68 -3.60
CA PRO A 157 18.36 -8.07 -4.09
C PRO A 157 17.92 -8.58 -5.46
N GLN A 158 18.81 -9.12 -6.29
CA GLN A 158 18.53 -9.72 -7.59
C GLN A 158 18.67 -11.26 -7.55
N GLY A 159 18.77 -11.86 -6.36
CA GLY A 159 19.05 -13.28 -6.21
C GLY A 159 20.45 -13.68 -6.68
N GLU A 160 21.38 -12.73 -6.78
CA GLU A 160 22.73 -12.93 -7.30
C GLU A 160 23.68 -13.62 -6.32
N GLY A 161 23.25 -13.79 -5.07
CA GLY A 161 24.06 -14.35 -3.98
C GLY A 161 24.99 -13.33 -3.35
N LYS A 162 25.12 -13.41 -2.02
CA LYS A 162 26.06 -12.62 -1.22
C LYS A 162 26.65 -13.49 -0.11
N ILE A 163 25.89 -13.62 0.98
CA ILE A 163 26.19 -14.52 2.09
C ILE A 163 25.68 -15.92 1.75
N GLY A 164 24.46 -15.98 1.21
CA GLY A 164 23.85 -17.18 0.67
C GLY A 164 24.17 -17.35 -0.82
N PRO A 165 23.97 -18.57 -1.37
CA PRO A 165 24.18 -18.84 -2.79
C PRO A 165 23.20 -18.07 -3.68
N PRO A 166 23.51 -17.87 -4.97
CA PRO A 166 22.57 -17.31 -5.93
C PRO A 166 21.30 -18.15 -6.03
N LEU A 167 20.17 -17.46 -6.17
CA LEU A 167 18.83 -18.03 -6.40
C LEU A 167 18.25 -17.67 -7.78
N ASN A 168 18.90 -16.78 -8.52
CA ASN A 168 18.54 -16.47 -9.91
C ASN A 168 19.04 -17.56 -10.88
N ALA A 169 19.12 -17.26 -12.19
CA ALA A 169 19.52 -18.21 -13.22
C ALA A 169 20.91 -18.86 -13.00
N ALA A 170 21.82 -18.22 -12.27
CA ALA A 170 23.13 -18.78 -11.91
C ALA A 170 23.07 -19.77 -10.72
N GLY A 171 21.91 -19.86 -10.07
CA GLY A 171 21.67 -20.65 -8.88
C GLY A 171 21.19 -22.08 -9.15
N ARG A 172 20.76 -22.73 -8.06
CA ARG A 172 20.23 -24.10 -8.11
C ARG A 172 18.72 -24.22 -8.18
N VAL A 173 18.00 -23.10 -8.07
CA VAL A 173 16.54 -23.05 -8.14
C VAL A 173 15.99 -23.73 -9.41
N PRO A 174 16.56 -23.52 -10.62
CA PRO A 174 16.08 -24.19 -11.83
C PRO A 174 16.13 -25.73 -11.79
N GLN A 175 17.02 -26.32 -10.99
CA GLN A 175 17.21 -27.79 -10.95
C GLN A 175 16.47 -28.48 -9.80
N MET A 176 15.75 -27.73 -8.96
CA MET A 176 14.97 -28.26 -7.85
C MET A 176 13.50 -28.34 -8.23
N ASP A 177 12.76 -29.32 -7.71
CA ASP A 177 11.30 -29.35 -7.79
C ASP A 177 10.66 -28.44 -6.72
N GLU A 178 9.36 -28.17 -6.84
CA GLU A 178 8.66 -27.27 -5.91
C GLU A 178 8.58 -27.85 -4.49
N ALA A 179 8.46 -29.18 -4.36
CA ALA A 179 8.43 -29.85 -3.06
C ALA A 179 9.76 -29.64 -2.29
N THR A 180 10.88 -29.74 -3.00
CA THR A 180 12.22 -29.49 -2.45
C THR A 180 12.39 -28.03 -2.06
N LEU A 181 11.99 -27.09 -2.93
CA LEU A 181 12.06 -25.65 -2.63
C LEU A 181 11.21 -25.31 -1.40
N ARG A 182 9.98 -25.84 -1.31
CA ARG A 182 9.10 -25.68 -0.16
C ARG A 182 9.72 -26.23 1.12
N ALA A 183 10.30 -27.43 1.07
CA ALA A 183 10.95 -28.04 2.22
C ALA A 183 12.13 -27.20 2.71
N ILE A 184 12.98 -26.73 1.80
CA ILE A 184 14.14 -25.87 2.12
C ILE A 184 13.67 -24.55 2.76
N ILE A 185 12.64 -23.90 2.23
CA ILE A 185 12.14 -22.64 2.81
C ILE A 185 11.51 -22.89 4.18
N ARG A 186 10.66 -23.91 4.32
CA ARG A 186 9.99 -24.22 5.59
C ARG A 186 10.96 -24.62 6.69
N GLN A 187 11.92 -25.48 6.38
CA GLN A 187 12.77 -26.14 7.38
C GLN A 187 14.16 -25.50 7.49
N GLY A 188 14.48 -24.58 6.59
CA GLY A 188 15.85 -24.08 6.42
C GLY A 188 16.77 -25.16 5.84
N ARG A 189 18.07 -24.96 5.96
CA ARG A 189 19.07 -25.98 5.59
C ARG A 189 19.89 -26.35 6.83
N PRO A 190 19.66 -27.54 7.42
CA PRO A 190 20.46 -28.04 8.53
C PRO A 190 21.96 -27.97 8.24
N GLY A 191 22.74 -27.55 9.24
CA GLY A 191 24.19 -27.36 9.10
C GLY A 191 24.61 -26.12 8.31
N THR A 192 23.69 -25.20 8.01
CA THR A 192 23.98 -23.91 7.36
C THR A 192 23.36 -22.74 8.13
N ALA A 193 23.72 -21.51 7.75
CA ALA A 193 23.14 -20.29 8.32
C ALA A 193 21.70 -19.99 7.83
N MET A 194 21.13 -20.79 6.92
CA MET A 194 19.78 -20.57 6.40
C MET A 194 18.73 -21.10 7.41
N PRO A 195 17.97 -20.22 8.09
CA PRO A 195 17.02 -20.63 9.12
C PRO A 195 15.75 -21.22 8.53
N ALA A 196 14.96 -21.88 9.39
CA ALA A 196 13.60 -22.31 9.08
C ALA A 196 12.64 -21.12 9.04
N TRP A 197 11.76 -21.06 8.04
CA TRP A 197 10.76 -20.01 7.89
C TRP A 197 9.32 -20.49 8.10
N GLY A 198 9.11 -21.79 8.32
CA GLY A 198 7.77 -22.38 8.46
C GLY A 198 6.95 -21.86 9.62
N ASP A 199 7.58 -21.27 10.64
CA ASP A 199 6.91 -20.65 11.79
C ASP A 199 6.61 -19.16 11.57
N ARG A 200 7.15 -18.56 10.50
CA ARG A 200 7.05 -17.12 10.19
C ARG A 200 6.25 -16.82 8.93
N LEU A 201 6.19 -17.75 7.99
CA LEU A 201 5.51 -17.60 6.71
C LEU A 201 4.41 -18.65 6.58
N SER A 202 3.23 -18.23 6.10
CA SER A 202 2.13 -19.14 5.79
C SER A 202 2.47 -20.04 4.60
N SER A 203 1.67 -21.09 4.38
CA SER A 203 1.89 -21.96 3.22
C SER A 203 1.70 -21.19 1.91
N GLU A 204 0.73 -20.29 1.87
CA GLU A 204 0.42 -19.43 0.72
C GLU A 204 1.55 -18.42 0.44
N GLU A 205 2.18 -17.88 1.47
CA GLU A 205 3.35 -16.99 1.36
C GLU A 205 4.57 -17.73 0.81
N ILE A 206 4.76 -18.98 1.24
CA ILE A 206 5.84 -19.84 0.72
C ILE A 206 5.58 -20.21 -0.74
N GLU A 207 4.34 -20.51 -1.13
CA GLU A 207 4.01 -20.76 -2.54
C GLU A 207 4.24 -19.53 -3.42
N ALA A 208 3.89 -18.34 -2.92
CA ALA A 208 4.18 -17.09 -3.60
C ALA A 208 5.68 -16.86 -3.81
N LEU A 209 6.49 -17.11 -2.77
CA LEU A 209 7.95 -17.06 -2.84
C LEU A 209 8.48 -18.04 -3.89
N ILE A 210 8.00 -19.28 -3.91
CA ILE A 210 8.43 -20.28 -4.88
C ILE A 210 8.12 -19.83 -6.31
N ARG A 211 6.91 -19.29 -6.55
CA ARG A 211 6.54 -18.74 -7.87
C ARG A 211 7.49 -17.62 -8.30
N PHE A 212 7.74 -16.66 -7.41
CA PHE A 212 8.68 -15.58 -7.69
C PHE A 212 10.11 -16.09 -7.95
N LEU A 213 10.60 -17.06 -7.16
CA LEU A 213 11.91 -17.67 -7.38
C LEU A 213 12.00 -18.36 -8.75
N ARG A 214 10.92 -18.98 -9.24
CA ARG A 214 10.87 -19.54 -10.60
C ARG A 214 11.02 -18.46 -11.66
N GLU A 215 10.30 -17.36 -11.54
CA GLU A 215 10.39 -16.21 -12.45
C GLU A 215 11.80 -15.61 -12.42
N LEU A 216 12.32 -15.32 -11.23
CA LEU A 216 13.67 -14.78 -11.01
C LEU A 216 14.77 -15.69 -11.58
N SER A 217 14.57 -17.00 -11.53
CA SER A 217 15.53 -17.99 -12.05
C SER A 217 15.51 -18.14 -13.58
N GLN A 218 14.52 -17.55 -14.24
CA GLN A 218 14.36 -17.57 -15.70
C GLN A 218 14.81 -16.26 -16.36
N GLU A 219 14.95 -15.17 -15.60
CA GLU A 219 15.45 -13.90 -16.15
C GLU A 219 16.95 -14.03 -16.52
N PRO A 220 17.35 -13.65 -17.76
CA PRO A 220 18.76 -13.59 -18.13
C PRO A 220 19.45 -12.54 -17.26
N SER A 221 20.61 -12.88 -16.68
CA SER A 221 21.39 -12.00 -15.81
C SER A 221 21.62 -10.65 -16.49
N ARG A 222 21.03 -9.58 -15.93
CA ARG A 222 21.24 -8.21 -16.42
C ARG A 222 22.71 -7.83 -16.13
N PRO A 223 23.47 -7.34 -17.13
CA PRO A 223 24.88 -6.99 -16.96
C PRO A 223 25.09 -5.84 -15.97
#